data_AF-A0A2D5WJS3-F1
#
_entry.id   AF-A0A2D5WJS3-F1
#
_cell.length_a   1.000
_cell.length_b   1.000
_cell.length_c   1.000
_cell.angle_alpha   90.00
_cell.angle_beta   90.00
_cell.angle_gamma   90.00
#
_symmetry.space_group_name_H-M   'P 1'
#
loop_
_entity.id
_entity.type
_entity.pdbx_description
1 polymer ?
#
loop_
_entity_poly.entity_id
_entity_poly.type
_entity_poly.pdbx_seq_one_letter_code
_entity_poly.pdbx_strand_id
1 'polypeptide(L)'
;MKKNLLIFLWALAPVALLAFHFGPGQAGIAREEARASIQAALDFEADEQWQQAIDAYNNALAALPETETTKRQQLQLARANARIHVGELPEAMFAMERLLVETAEGEDRELEAKVRASLASAQYYTGWLMRLELAEKKEWKEPLEKARQNFRLLAEQTAKADAKASEDHQNNLEAVVRLARMDLSEVQALPLPKKCEGNKNVCSKCRGQKKSNKPKDMKKKSDARGASVGKRPDGTGS
;
A
#
# COMPACT_ATOMS: atom_id res chain seq x y z
N MET A 1 -3.55 53.01 -31.34
CA MET A 1 -2.97 51.83 -30.63
C MET A 1 -3.74 51.43 -29.36
N LYS A 2 -4.11 52.36 -28.46
CA LYS A 2 -4.85 52.03 -27.21
C LYS A 2 -6.22 51.34 -27.39
N LYS A 3 -6.97 51.70 -28.44
CA LYS A 3 -8.31 51.16 -28.72
C LYS A 3 -8.27 49.67 -29.14
N ASN A 4 -7.27 49.27 -29.92
CA ASN A 4 -7.08 47.88 -30.32
C ASN A 4 -6.63 47.02 -29.13
N LEU A 5 -5.81 47.56 -28.22
CA LEU A 5 -5.39 46.88 -26.99
C LEU A 5 -6.58 46.55 -26.07
N LEU A 6 -7.52 47.48 -25.91
CA LEU A 6 -8.75 47.27 -25.14
C LEU A 6 -9.64 46.18 -25.74
N ILE A 7 -9.77 46.12 -27.06
CA ILE A 7 -10.53 45.08 -27.76
C ILE A 7 -9.86 43.70 -27.59
N PHE A 8 -8.52 43.63 -27.71
CA PHE A 8 -7.79 42.38 -27.47
C PHE A 8 -7.92 41.89 -26.02
N LEU A 9 -7.79 42.77 -25.03
CA LEU A 9 -8.01 42.43 -23.62
C LEU A 9 -9.44 41.96 -23.35
N TRP A 10 -10.43 42.62 -23.95
CA TRP A 10 -11.84 42.24 -23.82
C TRP A 10 -12.14 40.87 -24.46
N ALA A 11 -11.51 40.55 -25.59
CA ALA A 11 -11.63 39.25 -26.24
C ALA A 11 -10.86 38.13 -25.49
N LEU A 12 -9.75 38.47 -24.81
CA LEU A 12 -8.96 37.54 -24.00
C LEU A 12 -9.61 37.21 -22.66
N ALA A 13 -10.40 38.12 -22.09
CA ALA A 13 -11.08 37.92 -20.81
C ALA A 13 -11.94 36.64 -20.74
N PRO A 14 -12.86 36.35 -21.70
CA PRO A 14 -13.63 35.11 -21.66
C PRO A 14 -12.77 33.86 -21.85
N VAL A 15 -11.69 33.93 -22.65
CA VAL A 15 -10.76 32.81 -22.84
C VAL A 15 -9.99 32.51 -21.54
N ALA A 16 -9.52 33.54 -20.84
CA ALA A 16 -8.87 33.40 -19.54
C ALA A 16 -9.83 32.86 -18.47
N LEU A 17 -11.09 33.32 -18.46
CA LEU A 17 -12.13 32.81 -17.56
C LEU A 17 -12.45 31.34 -17.82
N LEU A 18 -12.59 30.93 -19.08
CA LEU A 18 -12.81 29.53 -19.46
C LEU A 18 -11.60 28.67 -19.08
N ALA A 19 -10.38 29.12 -19.38
CA ALA A 19 -9.16 28.42 -19.00
C ALA A 19 -9.03 28.27 -17.48
N PHE A 20 -9.39 29.30 -16.71
CA PHE A 20 -9.42 29.23 -15.25
C PHE A 20 -10.49 28.26 -14.76
N HIS A 21 -11.72 28.36 -15.27
CA HIS A 21 -12.83 27.52 -14.83
C HIS A 21 -12.57 26.03 -15.10
N PHE A 22 -12.09 25.69 -16.30
CA PHE A 22 -11.83 24.30 -16.70
C PHE A 22 -10.48 23.75 -16.22
N GLY A 23 -9.56 24.59 -15.76
CA GLY A 23 -8.30 24.16 -15.15
C GLY A 23 -8.32 24.30 -13.61
N PRO A 24 -7.75 25.38 -13.06
CA PRO A 24 -7.62 25.58 -11.61
C PRO A 24 -8.96 25.64 -10.86
N GLY A 25 -10.04 26.09 -11.49
CA GLY A 25 -11.39 26.14 -10.92
C GLY A 25 -11.95 24.76 -10.60
N GLN A 26 -11.90 23.82 -11.55
CA GLN A 26 -12.28 22.42 -11.32
C GLN A 26 -11.42 21.76 -10.24
N ALA A 27 -10.10 22.03 -10.22
CA ALA A 27 -9.21 21.51 -9.18
C ALA A 27 -9.58 22.03 -7.77
N GLY A 28 -10.13 23.24 -7.66
CA GLY A 28 -10.66 23.77 -6.41
C GLY A 28 -11.89 23.00 -5.93
N ILE A 29 -12.88 22.78 -6.80
CA ILE A 29 -14.10 22.03 -6.49
C ILE A 29 -13.77 20.59 -6.09
N ALA A 30 -12.90 19.93 -6.85
CA ALA A 30 -12.44 18.57 -6.60
C ALA A 30 -11.76 18.42 -5.22
N ARG A 31 -11.01 19.44 -4.77
CA ARG A 31 -10.42 19.45 -3.42
C ARG A 31 -11.46 19.59 -2.31
N GLU A 32 -12.51 20.39 -2.50
CA GLU A 32 -13.58 20.52 -1.50
C GLU A 32 -14.40 19.23 -1.40
N GLU A 33 -14.73 18.61 -2.54
CA GLU A 33 -15.40 17.30 -2.57
C GLU A 33 -14.55 16.21 -1.89
N ALA A 34 -13.24 16.20 -2.16
CA ALA A 34 -12.32 15.31 -1.47
C ALA A 34 -12.30 15.58 0.04
N ARG A 35 -12.27 16.84 0.49
CA ARG A 35 -12.30 17.18 1.93
C ARG A 35 -13.56 16.69 2.63
N ALA A 36 -14.72 16.88 2.03
CA ALA A 36 -15.98 16.37 2.58
C ALA A 36 -15.95 14.85 2.73
N SER A 37 -15.43 14.15 1.72
CA SER A 37 -15.29 12.69 1.74
C SER A 37 -14.26 12.21 2.78
N ILE A 38 -13.15 12.94 2.96
CA ILE A 38 -12.14 12.64 3.98
C ILE A 38 -12.75 12.81 5.38
N GLN A 39 -13.48 13.89 5.63
CA GLN A 39 -14.10 14.12 6.93
C GLN A 39 -15.11 13.01 7.24
N ALA A 40 -15.97 12.66 6.29
CA ALA A 40 -16.91 11.55 6.45
C ALA A 40 -16.17 10.23 6.75
N ALA A 41 -15.05 9.96 6.09
CA ALA A 41 -14.26 8.75 6.37
C ALA A 41 -13.72 8.73 7.81
N LEU A 42 -13.23 9.86 8.31
CA LEU A 42 -12.74 9.98 9.69
C LEU A 42 -13.87 9.84 10.71
N ASP A 43 -15.05 10.41 10.44
CA ASP A 43 -16.23 10.26 11.29
C ASP A 43 -16.68 8.80 11.35
N PHE A 44 -16.71 8.12 10.19
CA PHE A 44 -17.00 6.68 10.14
C PHE A 44 -15.94 5.82 10.84
N GLU A 45 -14.66 6.17 10.78
CA GLU A 45 -13.63 5.48 11.58
C GLU A 45 -13.84 5.65 13.09
N ALA A 46 -14.20 6.86 13.52
CA ALA A 46 -14.48 7.15 14.93
C ALA A 46 -15.68 6.34 15.46
N ASP A 47 -16.68 6.11 14.61
CA ASP A 47 -17.86 5.29 14.91
C ASP A 47 -17.66 3.78 14.63
N GLU A 48 -16.42 3.35 14.30
CA GLU A 48 -16.09 1.97 13.90
C GLU A 48 -16.90 1.44 12.69
N GLN A 49 -17.43 2.33 11.86
CA GLN A 49 -18.15 2.05 10.61
C GLN A 49 -17.18 1.83 9.45
N TRP A 50 -16.36 0.78 9.57
CA TRP A 50 -15.20 0.56 8.72
C TRP A 50 -15.52 0.44 7.22
N GLN A 51 -16.66 -0.15 6.85
CA GLN A 51 -17.05 -0.27 5.43
C GLN A 51 -17.37 1.10 4.83
N GLN A 52 -18.14 1.92 5.55
CA GLN A 52 -18.47 3.28 5.15
C GLN A 52 -17.23 4.17 5.10
N ALA A 53 -16.28 4.00 6.02
CA ALA A 53 -14.99 4.68 5.98
C ALA A 53 -14.21 4.34 4.70
N ILE A 54 -14.15 3.06 4.31
CA ILE A 54 -13.48 2.63 3.07
C ILE A 54 -14.14 3.26 1.84
N ASP A 55 -15.47 3.29 1.79
CA ASP A 55 -16.22 3.88 0.68
C ASP A 55 -15.98 5.40 0.59
N ALA A 56 -15.98 6.08 1.73
CA ALA A 56 -15.66 7.50 1.81
C ALA A 56 -14.21 7.81 1.39
N TYR A 57 -13.23 6.97 1.77
CA TYR A 57 -11.86 7.10 1.26
C TYR A 57 -11.76 6.84 -0.25
N ASN A 58 -12.54 5.92 -0.80
CA ASN A 58 -12.59 5.69 -2.25
C ASN A 58 -13.11 6.95 -2.97
N ASN A 59 -14.16 7.58 -2.46
CA ASN A 59 -14.70 8.83 -3.00
C ASN A 59 -13.67 9.96 -2.92
N ALA A 60 -12.99 10.10 -1.77
CA ALA A 60 -11.91 11.08 -1.61
C ALA A 60 -10.78 10.85 -2.64
N LEU A 61 -10.37 9.60 -2.84
CA LEU A 61 -9.34 9.23 -3.83
C LEU A 61 -9.81 9.42 -5.29
N ALA A 62 -11.10 9.33 -5.57
CA ALA A 62 -11.64 9.61 -6.89
C ALA A 62 -11.68 11.12 -7.19
N ALA A 63 -12.02 11.94 -6.20
CA ALA A 63 -12.10 13.39 -6.34
C ALA A 63 -10.73 14.08 -6.31
N LEU A 64 -9.77 13.60 -5.50
CA LEU A 64 -8.50 14.29 -5.30
C LEU A 64 -7.64 14.32 -6.59
N PRO A 65 -7.11 15.47 -7.04
CA PRO A 65 -6.28 15.54 -8.25
C PRO A 65 -5.05 14.64 -8.18
N GLU A 66 -4.64 14.05 -9.32
CA GLU A 66 -3.46 13.15 -9.40
C GLU A 66 -2.15 13.83 -8.99
N THR A 67 -2.08 15.16 -9.13
CA THR A 67 -0.93 15.97 -8.74
C THR A 67 -0.68 16.01 -7.22
N GLU A 68 -1.70 15.68 -6.40
CA GLU A 68 -1.60 15.68 -4.92
C GLU A 68 -1.12 14.32 -4.40
N THR A 69 0.02 13.85 -4.93
CA THR A 69 0.55 12.49 -4.75
C THR A 69 0.66 12.07 -3.28
N THR A 70 1.30 12.88 -2.43
CA THR A 70 1.47 12.59 -1.00
C THR A 70 0.14 12.41 -0.27
N LYS A 71 -0.85 13.27 -0.53
CA LYS A 71 -2.18 13.15 0.08
C LYS A 71 -2.90 11.89 -0.40
N ARG A 72 -2.80 11.57 -1.70
CA ARG A 72 -3.35 10.32 -2.24
C ARG A 72 -2.73 9.10 -1.55
N GLN A 73 -1.41 9.09 -1.35
CA GLN A 73 -0.70 8.03 -0.63
C GLN A 73 -1.14 7.91 0.84
N GLN A 74 -1.32 9.04 1.54
CA GLN A 74 -1.85 9.05 2.91
C GLN A 74 -3.26 8.46 2.98
N LEU A 75 -4.15 8.82 2.06
CA LEU A 75 -5.51 8.26 2.00
C LEU A 75 -5.52 6.77 1.62
N GLN A 76 -4.61 6.34 0.75
CA GLN A 76 -4.44 4.92 0.43
C GLN A 76 -4.00 4.11 1.65
N LEU A 77 -3.08 4.66 2.48
CA LEU A 77 -2.68 4.04 3.74
C LEU A 77 -3.86 3.96 4.72
N ALA A 78 -4.58 5.06 4.92
CA ALA A 78 -5.75 5.11 5.81
C ALA A 78 -6.84 4.10 5.40
N ARG A 79 -7.19 4.08 4.11
CA ARG A 79 -8.10 3.08 3.55
C ARG A 79 -7.59 1.66 3.78
N ALA A 80 -6.31 1.39 3.54
CA ALA A 80 -5.75 0.07 3.75
C ALA A 80 -5.82 -0.35 5.24
N ASN A 81 -5.61 0.57 6.18
CA ASN A 81 -5.82 0.32 7.60
C ASN A 81 -7.27 -0.05 7.89
N ALA A 82 -8.24 0.72 7.40
CA ALA A 82 -9.67 0.43 7.58
C ALA A 82 -10.06 -0.96 7.01
N ARG A 83 -9.49 -1.36 5.87
CA ARG A 83 -9.71 -2.68 5.26
C ARG A 83 -9.33 -3.86 6.17
N ILE A 84 -8.37 -3.68 7.08
CA ILE A 84 -7.99 -4.72 8.05
C ILE A 84 -9.20 -5.09 8.93
N HIS A 85 -10.02 -4.10 9.30
CA HIS A 85 -11.15 -4.28 10.21
C HIS A 85 -12.33 -5.03 9.57
N VAL A 86 -12.48 -4.97 8.25
CA VAL A 86 -13.57 -5.65 7.52
C VAL A 86 -13.18 -7.03 6.97
N GLY A 87 -12.10 -7.63 7.47
CA GLY A 87 -11.71 -8.97 7.08
C GLY A 87 -10.88 -9.04 5.78
N GLU A 88 -10.37 -7.91 5.30
CA GLU A 88 -9.58 -7.78 4.07
C GLU A 88 -8.08 -7.57 4.36
N LEU A 89 -7.57 -8.16 5.44
CA LEU A 89 -6.16 -8.05 5.82
C LEU A 89 -5.17 -8.42 4.69
N PRO A 90 -5.33 -9.54 3.95
CA PRO A 90 -4.44 -9.86 2.83
C PRO A 90 -4.44 -8.76 1.78
N GLU A 91 -5.60 -8.29 1.36
CA GLU A 91 -5.74 -7.22 0.36
C GLU A 91 -5.13 -5.90 0.83
N ALA A 92 -5.33 -5.55 2.10
CA ALA A 92 -4.71 -4.40 2.75
C ALA A 92 -3.18 -4.51 2.75
N MET A 93 -2.64 -5.66 3.15
CA MET A 93 -1.21 -5.92 3.17
C MET A 93 -0.58 -5.77 1.77
N PHE A 94 -1.18 -6.33 0.72
CA PHE A 94 -0.68 -6.17 -0.67
C PHE A 94 -0.80 -4.73 -1.18
N ALA A 95 -1.85 -4.00 -0.77
CA ALA A 95 -1.97 -2.59 -1.09
C ALA A 95 -0.85 -1.77 -0.43
N MET A 96 -0.54 -2.05 0.84
CA MET A 96 0.57 -1.42 1.57
C MET A 96 1.95 -1.80 1.03
N GLU A 97 2.16 -3.04 0.55
CA GLU A 97 3.41 -3.44 -0.11
C GLU A 97 3.67 -2.60 -1.37
N ARG A 98 2.64 -2.37 -2.19
CA ARG A 98 2.74 -1.49 -3.37
C ARG A 98 2.98 -0.04 -2.97
N LEU A 99 2.20 0.45 -2.00
CA LEU A 99 2.34 1.82 -1.50
C LEU A 99 3.74 2.08 -0.93
N LEU A 100 4.35 1.10 -0.27
CA LEU A 100 5.71 1.24 0.26
C LEU A 100 6.73 1.50 -0.85
N VAL A 101 6.60 0.83 -2.00
CA VAL A 101 7.45 1.08 -3.17
C VAL A 101 7.29 2.51 -3.66
N GLU A 102 6.04 2.97 -3.81
CA GLU A 102 5.74 4.34 -4.27
C GLU A 102 6.26 5.41 -3.29
N THR A 103 6.14 5.19 -1.98
CA THR A 103 6.63 6.14 -0.97
C THR A 103 8.14 6.12 -0.80
N ALA A 104 8.82 5.00 -1.08
CA ALA A 104 10.28 4.89 -0.97
C ALA A 104 11.02 5.68 -2.05
N GLU A 105 10.38 5.87 -3.22
CA GLU A 105 10.85 6.74 -4.30
C GLU A 105 10.57 8.22 -4.04
N GLY A 106 9.70 8.54 -3.08
CA GLY A 106 9.32 9.89 -2.69
C GLY A 106 10.27 10.55 -1.69
N GLU A 107 9.99 11.82 -1.39
CA GLU A 107 10.77 12.63 -0.43
C GLU A 107 10.25 12.54 1.01
N ASP A 108 8.97 12.15 1.19
CA ASP A 108 8.32 12.09 2.50
C ASP A 108 8.70 10.82 3.28
N ARG A 109 9.82 10.92 4.00
CA ARG A 109 10.33 9.83 4.86
C ARG A 109 9.42 9.50 6.02
N GLU A 110 8.62 10.46 6.50
CA GLU A 110 7.69 10.20 7.60
C GLU A 110 6.53 9.34 7.11
N LEU A 111 5.99 9.64 5.92
CA LEU A 111 4.98 8.82 5.28
C LEU A 111 5.50 7.41 4.96
N GLU A 112 6.70 7.30 4.38
CA GLU A 112 7.35 6.00 4.13
C GLU A 112 7.44 5.17 5.43
N ALA A 113 7.86 5.80 6.53
CA ALA A 113 7.96 5.13 7.84
C ALA A 113 6.58 4.68 8.36
N LYS A 114 5.54 5.52 8.23
CA LYS A 114 4.15 5.18 8.60
C LYS A 114 3.61 4.00 7.79
N VAL A 115 3.85 3.99 6.47
CA VAL A 115 3.47 2.87 5.60
C VAL A 115 4.20 1.60 6.01
N ARG A 116 5.51 1.68 6.26
CA ARG A 116 6.33 0.55 6.69
C ARG A 116 5.85 -0.03 8.04
N ALA A 117 5.54 0.81 9.01
CA ALA A 117 5.05 0.40 10.32
C ALA A 117 3.68 -0.29 10.25
N SER A 118 2.76 0.27 9.45
CA SER A 118 1.45 -0.34 9.23
C SER A 118 1.56 -1.67 8.48
N LEU A 119 2.38 -1.74 7.41
CA LEU A 119 2.63 -2.98 6.68
C LEU A 119 3.20 -4.07 7.58
N ALA A 120 4.18 -3.73 8.43
CA ALA A 120 4.77 -4.66 9.37
C ALA A 120 3.73 -5.19 10.39
N SER A 121 2.82 -4.33 10.84
CA SER A 121 1.70 -4.73 11.69
C SER A 121 0.74 -5.68 10.97
N ALA A 122 0.38 -5.38 9.72
CA ALA A 122 -0.47 -6.25 8.90
C ALA A 122 0.18 -7.62 8.64
N GLN A 123 1.49 -7.65 8.39
CA GLN A 123 2.28 -8.87 8.23
C GLN A 123 2.35 -9.68 9.53
N TYR A 124 2.51 -9.02 10.68
CA TYR A 124 2.44 -9.65 12.00
C TYR A 124 1.10 -10.37 12.22
N TYR A 125 -0.03 -9.67 11.98
CA TYR A 125 -1.36 -10.26 12.13
C TYR A 125 -1.63 -11.37 11.11
N THR A 126 -1.12 -11.24 9.89
CA THR A 126 -1.22 -12.27 8.86
C THR A 126 -0.53 -13.54 9.33
N GLY A 127 0.69 -13.43 9.84
CA GLY A 127 1.43 -14.57 10.41
C GLY A 127 0.69 -15.20 11.59
N TRP A 128 0.15 -14.40 12.52
CA TRP A 128 -0.65 -14.89 13.63
C TRP A 128 -1.89 -15.67 13.15
N LEU A 129 -2.71 -15.08 12.29
CA LEU A 129 -3.93 -15.72 11.80
C LEU A 129 -3.63 -16.99 11.01
N MET A 130 -2.60 -16.99 10.17
CA MET A 130 -2.15 -18.21 9.48
C MET A 130 -1.77 -19.33 10.45
N ARG A 131 -1.18 -19.00 11.62
CA ARG A 131 -0.90 -20.01 12.66
C ARG A 131 -2.18 -20.58 13.26
N LEU A 132 -3.17 -19.73 13.55
CA LEU A 132 -4.48 -20.17 14.05
C LEU A 132 -5.23 -21.04 13.03
N GLU A 133 -5.02 -20.77 11.74
CA GLU A 133 -5.54 -21.54 10.61
C GLU A 133 -4.71 -22.81 10.30
N LEU A 134 -3.72 -23.15 11.14
CA LEU A 134 -2.85 -24.32 10.98
C LEU A 134 -2.06 -24.35 9.65
N ALA A 135 -1.70 -23.17 9.13
CA ALA A 135 -0.85 -23.07 7.95
C ALA A 135 0.53 -23.71 8.16
N GLU A 136 1.18 -24.11 7.07
CA GLU A 136 2.51 -24.68 7.15
C GLU A 136 3.51 -23.66 7.74
N LYS A 137 4.49 -24.15 8.52
CA LYS A 137 5.54 -23.32 9.13
C LYS A 137 6.21 -22.36 8.16
N LYS A 138 6.46 -22.81 6.93
CA LYS A 138 7.08 -21.97 5.90
C LYS A 138 6.18 -20.79 5.51
N GLU A 139 4.87 -21.01 5.42
CA GLU A 139 3.91 -20.01 4.97
C GLU A 139 3.69 -18.90 5.99
N TRP A 140 3.46 -19.25 7.26
CA TRP A 140 3.22 -18.23 8.29
C TRP A 140 4.50 -17.51 8.73
N LYS A 141 5.68 -18.13 8.56
CA LYS A 141 6.96 -17.47 8.85
C LYS A 141 7.31 -16.38 7.86
N GLU A 142 6.95 -16.54 6.59
CA GLU A 142 7.26 -15.56 5.55
C GLU A 142 6.79 -14.13 5.90
N PRO A 143 5.50 -13.88 6.23
CA PRO A 143 5.07 -12.54 6.64
C PRO A 143 5.71 -12.10 7.96
N LEU A 144 5.93 -12.98 8.94
CA LEU A 144 6.61 -12.60 10.20
C LEU A 144 8.05 -12.14 9.98
N GLU A 145 8.81 -12.78 9.08
CA GLU A 145 10.17 -12.35 8.76
C GLU A 145 10.19 -10.97 8.07
N LYS A 146 9.20 -10.68 7.21
CA LYS A 146 9.03 -9.35 6.63
C LYS A 146 8.70 -8.30 7.70
N ALA A 147 7.78 -8.61 8.63
CA ALA A 147 7.44 -7.73 9.74
C ALA A 147 8.67 -7.43 10.61
N ARG A 148 9.47 -8.46 10.92
CA ARG A 148 10.72 -8.35 11.69
C ARG A 148 11.71 -7.41 11.03
N GLN A 149 11.92 -7.55 9.72
CA GLN A 149 12.85 -6.68 8.96
C GLN A 149 12.38 -5.22 8.98
N ASN A 150 11.09 -4.99 8.76
CA ASN A 150 10.52 -3.64 8.76
C ASN A 150 10.65 -2.95 10.13
N PHE A 151 10.26 -3.62 11.23
CA PHE A 151 10.37 -3.01 12.56
C PHE A 151 11.81 -2.80 13.02
N ARG A 152 12.72 -3.73 12.67
CA ARG A 152 14.15 -3.54 12.93
C ARG A 152 14.68 -2.29 12.24
N LEU A 153 14.39 -2.15 10.94
CA LEU A 153 14.83 -0.98 10.18
C LEU A 153 14.26 0.32 10.78
N LEU A 154 12.98 0.34 11.14
CA LEU A 154 12.35 1.50 11.76
C LEU A 154 13.02 1.85 13.10
N ALA A 155 13.23 0.88 13.98
CA ALA A 155 13.92 1.10 15.25
C ALA A 155 15.33 1.70 15.05
N GLU A 156 16.10 1.16 14.10
CA GLU A 156 17.45 1.67 13.78
C GLU A 156 17.40 3.11 13.22
N GLN A 157 16.41 3.43 12.39
CA GLN A 157 16.22 4.77 11.82
C GLN A 157 15.80 5.80 12.87
N THR A 158 14.88 5.44 13.77
CA THR A 158 14.37 6.34 14.81
C THR A 158 15.33 6.49 15.99
N ALA A 159 16.25 5.56 16.23
CA ALA A 159 17.15 5.55 17.38
C ALA A 159 17.94 6.85 17.61
N LYS A 160 18.22 7.61 16.54
CA LYS A 160 18.97 8.88 16.62
C LYS A 160 18.09 10.12 16.72
N ALA A 161 16.81 10.02 16.33
CA ALA A 161 15.92 11.17 16.16
C ALA A 161 14.80 11.20 17.20
N ASP A 162 14.27 10.03 17.58
CA ASP A 162 13.14 9.89 18.50
C ASP A 162 13.30 8.58 19.30
N ALA A 163 13.73 8.74 20.55
CA ALA A 163 13.95 7.61 21.46
C ALA A 163 12.66 6.84 21.76
N LYS A 164 11.52 7.54 21.87
CA LYS A 164 10.23 6.90 22.17
C LYS A 164 9.74 6.10 20.98
N ALA A 165 9.77 6.67 19.77
CA ALA A 165 9.41 5.94 18.56
C ALA A 165 10.33 4.72 18.36
N SER A 166 11.63 4.86 18.66
CA SER A 166 12.57 3.75 18.63
C SER A 166 12.20 2.63 19.60
N GLU A 167 11.86 2.97 20.84
CA GLU A 167 11.42 1.99 21.84
C GLU A 167 10.12 1.30 21.39
N ASP A 168 9.14 2.04 20.88
CA ASP A 168 7.89 1.47 20.36
C ASP A 168 8.15 0.49 19.20
N HIS A 169 9.07 0.81 18.29
CA HIS A 169 9.46 -0.10 17.20
C HIS A 169 10.25 -1.32 17.71
N GLN A 170 11.07 -1.19 18.75
CA GLN A 170 11.74 -2.31 19.40
C GLN A 170 10.73 -3.26 20.08
N ASN A 171 9.75 -2.72 20.80
CA ASN A 171 8.68 -3.49 21.42
C ASN A 171 7.88 -4.27 20.37
N ASN A 172 7.58 -3.64 19.22
CA ASN A 172 6.93 -4.30 18.10
C ASN A 172 7.80 -5.41 17.49
N LEU A 173 9.10 -5.17 17.33
CA LEU A 173 10.06 -6.17 16.87
C LEU A 173 10.11 -7.39 17.81
N GLU A 174 10.15 -7.16 19.12
CA GLU A 174 10.13 -8.21 20.14
C GLU A 174 8.83 -9.00 20.09
N ALA A 175 7.68 -8.34 19.90
CA ALA A 175 6.39 -9.02 19.73
C ALA A 175 6.41 -9.97 18.52
N VAL A 176 6.98 -9.55 17.38
CA VAL A 176 7.14 -10.42 16.19
C VAL A 176 8.05 -11.61 16.51
N VAL A 177 9.17 -11.39 17.18
CA VAL A 177 10.11 -12.46 17.55
C VAL A 177 9.48 -13.44 18.54
N ARG A 178 8.71 -12.94 19.52
CA ARG A 178 7.94 -13.75 20.46
C ARG A 178 6.93 -14.60 19.72
N LEU A 179 6.14 -13.99 18.83
CA LEU A 179 5.18 -14.71 18.01
C LEU A 179 5.83 -15.76 17.12
N ALA A 180 7.02 -15.55 16.60
CA ALA A 180 7.72 -16.55 15.80
C ALA A 180 8.23 -17.75 16.61
N ARG A 181 8.37 -17.59 17.94
CA ARG A 181 8.93 -18.59 18.87
C ARG A 181 7.87 -19.33 19.69
N MET A 182 6.73 -18.70 19.97
CA MET A 182 5.64 -19.33 20.73
C MET A 182 5.18 -20.63 20.07
N ASP A 183 4.71 -21.57 20.87
CA ASP A 183 4.04 -22.77 20.36
C ASP A 183 2.59 -22.46 19.93
N LEU A 184 1.90 -23.42 19.31
CA LEU A 184 0.54 -23.18 18.84
C LEU A 184 -0.47 -23.01 19.99
N SER A 185 -0.33 -23.77 21.07
CA SER A 185 -1.20 -23.69 22.25
C SER A 185 -1.13 -22.31 22.91
N GLU A 186 0.05 -21.75 23.04
CA GLU A 186 0.29 -20.39 23.53
C GLU A 186 -0.38 -19.36 22.62
N VAL A 187 -0.24 -19.50 21.30
CA VAL A 187 -0.86 -18.59 20.33
C VAL A 187 -2.38 -18.66 20.35
N GLN A 188 -2.96 -19.84 20.58
CA GLN A 188 -4.40 -20.03 20.72
C GLN A 188 -4.95 -19.48 22.05
N ALA A 189 -4.12 -19.41 23.08
CA ALA A 189 -4.49 -18.84 24.37
C ALA A 189 -4.47 -17.29 24.38
N LEU A 190 -3.80 -16.66 23.42
CA LEU A 190 -3.75 -15.21 23.32
C LEU A 190 -5.07 -14.62 22.77
N PRO A 191 -5.56 -13.51 23.34
CA PRO A 191 -6.73 -12.84 22.79
C PRO A 191 -6.39 -12.25 21.41
N LEU A 192 -7.21 -12.57 20.42
CA LEU A 192 -7.08 -11.99 19.09
C LEU A 192 -7.42 -10.49 19.16
N PRO A 193 -6.62 -9.59 18.57
CA PRO A 193 -6.95 -8.16 18.54
C PRO A 193 -8.28 -7.91 17.81
N LYS A 194 -9.09 -6.99 18.34
CA LYS A 194 -10.42 -6.63 17.77
C LYS A 194 -10.40 -6.40 16.25
N LYS A 195 -9.43 -5.63 15.77
CA LYS A 195 -9.24 -5.33 14.34
C LYS A 195 -8.99 -6.57 13.47
N CYS A 196 -8.65 -7.71 14.07
CA CYS A 196 -8.40 -8.97 13.39
C CYS A 196 -9.59 -9.95 13.46
N GLU A 197 -10.62 -9.69 14.28
CA GLU A 197 -11.73 -10.63 14.52
C GLU A 197 -12.53 -10.99 13.24
N GLY A 198 -12.67 -10.03 12.32
CA GLY A 198 -13.34 -10.25 11.03
C GLY A 198 -12.52 -11.03 10.00
N ASN A 199 -11.24 -11.29 10.25
CA ASN A 199 -10.34 -11.89 9.27
C ASN A 199 -10.39 -13.42 9.31
N LYS A 200 -10.92 -14.00 8.24
CA LYS A 200 -11.04 -15.46 8.05
C LYS A 200 -10.41 -15.89 6.73
N ASN A 201 -9.92 -17.12 6.70
CA ASN A 201 -9.31 -17.73 5.51
C ASN A 201 -8.10 -16.94 4.98
N VAL A 202 -7.32 -16.35 5.88
CA VAL A 202 -6.15 -15.52 5.55
C VAL A 202 -5.14 -16.32 4.72
N CYS A 203 -4.89 -17.58 5.07
CA CYS A 203 -4.00 -18.46 4.32
C CYS A 203 -4.44 -18.62 2.87
N SER A 204 -5.71 -18.93 2.62
CA SER A 204 -6.23 -19.14 1.26
C SER A 204 -6.26 -17.84 0.45
N LYS A 205 -6.66 -16.71 1.08
CA LYS A 205 -6.63 -15.38 0.47
C LYS A 205 -5.20 -14.98 0.08
N CYS A 206 -4.22 -15.13 0.97
CA CYS A 206 -2.82 -14.84 0.66
C CYS A 206 -2.28 -15.72 -0.48
N ARG A 207 -2.61 -17.01 -0.51
CA ARG A 207 -2.27 -17.89 -1.65
C ARG A 207 -2.92 -17.41 -2.95
N GLY A 208 -4.17 -16.97 -2.90
CA GLY A 208 -4.90 -16.41 -4.04
C GLY A 208 -4.25 -15.15 -4.61
N GLN A 209 -3.94 -14.20 -3.73
CA GLN A 209 -3.26 -12.94 -4.10
C GLN A 209 -1.85 -13.19 -4.68
N LYS A 210 -1.09 -14.13 -4.12
CA LYS A 210 0.22 -14.53 -4.69
C LYS A 210 0.08 -15.13 -6.10
N LYS A 211 -1.00 -15.85 -6.40
CA LYS A 211 -1.27 -16.40 -7.74
C LYS A 211 -1.69 -15.32 -8.73
N SER A 212 -2.53 -14.36 -8.32
CA SER A 212 -2.94 -13.26 -9.20
C SER A 212 -1.81 -12.30 -9.54
N ASN A 213 -0.86 -12.11 -8.61
CA ASN A 213 0.31 -11.25 -8.81
C ASN A 213 1.48 -11.94 -9.54
N LYS A 214 1.40 -13.25 -9.82
CA LYS A 214 2.38 -13.86 -10.74
C LYS A 214 2.19 -13.23 -12.12
N PRO A 215 3.27 -12.76 -12.78
CA PRO A 215 3.18 -12.40 -14.17
C PRO A 215 2.57 -13.58 -14.91
N LYS A 216 1.47 -13.38 -15.64
CA LYS A 216 0.98 -14.42 -16.54
C LYS A 216 2.16 -14.80 -17.41
N ASP A 217 2.50 -16.08 -17.50
CA ASP A 217 3.47 -16.57 -18.47
C ASP A 217 3.02 -16.08 -19.84
N MET A 218 3.56 -14.96 -20.28
CA MET A 218 3.41 -14.51 -21.65
C MET A 218 4.06 -15.64 -22.43
N LYS A 219 3.26 -16.42 -23.16
CA LYS A 219 3.73 -17.40 -24.15
C LYS A 219 4.97 -16.79 -24.79
N LYS A 220 6.14 -17.37 -24.47
CA LYS A 220 7.43 -16.92 -24.98
C LYS A 220 7.24 -16.85 -26.49
N LYS A 221 7.18 -15.64 -27.07
CA LYS A 221 7.20 -15.51 -28.53
C LYS A 221 8.49 -16.22 -28.95
N SER A 222 8.37 -17.26 -29.77
CA SER A 222 9.52 -17.96 -30.33
C SER A 222 10.39 -16.91 -31.01
N ASP A 223 11.54 -16.61 -30.42
CA ASP A 223 12.53 -15.74 -31.04
C ASP A 223 13.04 -16.47 -32.29
N ALA A 224 12.80 -15.89 -33.46
CA ALA A 224 13.18 -16.44 -34.76
C ALA A 224 14.70 -16.30 -35.04
N ARG A 225 15.53 -16.10 -34.02
CA ARG A 225 17.00 -16.03 -34.11
C ARG A 225 17.69 -17.40 -33.99
N GLY A 226 17.04 -18.46 -34.46
CA GLY A 226 17.60 -19.82 -34.53
C GLY A 226 18.08 -20.22 -35.93
N ALA A 227 18.11 -19.31 -36.90
CA ALA A 227 18.44 -19.60 -38.29
C ALA A 227 19.84 -19.08 -38.67
N SER A 228 20.89 -19.64 -38.06
CA SER A 228 22.25 -19.69 -38.64
C SER A 228 23.25 -20.35 -37.69
N VAL A 229 23.09 -21.65 -37.43
CA VAL A 229 24.26 -22.46 -37.04
C VAL A 229 24.56 -23.37 -38.20
N GLY A 230 25.39 -22.87 -39.13
CA GLY A 230 25.97 -23.68 -40.19
C GLY A 230 26.68 -24.87 -39.57
N LYS A 231 26.38 -26.08 -40.06
CA LYS A 231 27.11 -27.30 -39.73
C LYS A 231 28.61 -27.05 -39.95
N ARG A 232 29.41 -27.15 -38.89
CA ARG A 232 30.88 -27.26 -39.03
C ARG A 232 31.19 -28.59 -39.71
N PRO A 233 32.10 -28.62 -40.70
CA PRO A 233 32.51 -29.87 -41.32
C PRO A 233 33.38 -30.69 -40.36
N ASP A 234 33.14 -32.00 -40.36
CA ASP A 234 33.86 -32.98 -39.55
C ASP A 234 35.28 -33.16 -40.10
N GLY A 235 36.26 -32.53 -39.44
CA GLY A 235 37.68 -32.68 -39.75
C GLY A 235 38.27 -33.87 -39.02
N THR A 236 38.30 -35.03 -39.66
CA THR A 236 39.31 -36.07 -39.42
C THR A 236 40.60 -35.71 -40.16
N GLY A 237 41.74 -35.70 -39.47
CA GLY A 237 43.05 -35.72 -40.11
C GLY A 237 44.17 -35.08 -39.29
N SER A 238 44.97 -35.97 -38.69
CA SER A 238 46.35 -35.89 -38.20
C SER A 238 47.09 -34.55 -38.16
#